data_AF-A0A1I8NDU5-F1
#
_entry.id   AF-A0A1I8NDU5-F1
#
_cell.length_a   1.000
_cell.length_b   1.000
_cell.length_c   1.000
_cell.angle_alpha   90.00
_cell.angle_beta   90.00
_cell.angle_gamma   90.00
#
_symmetry.space_group_name_H-M   'P 1'
#
loop_
_entity.id
_entity.type
_entity.pdbx_description
1 polymer ?
#
loop_
_entity_poly.entity_id
_entity_poly.type
_entity_poly.pdbx_seq_one_letter_code
_entity_poly.pdbx_strand_id
1 'polypeptide(L)'
;MIFPKLTLTLSIISGLSGVLTQDVGRPKSVNHTLQFICQHGPEECKGNRQQLCVMNQSYDHVVQTKFVLCQMGQKNITDIEECTKSLGLSSDIDECMNGDEGNHLQLQAERVTFVYRPQFLPTIIYDGVFNPILQNNSLKDFLGTVCYVFQLRGDLIPLSRVCNQPIVCLTCSILTI
;
A
#
# COMPACT_ATOMS: atom_id res chain seq x y z
N MET A 1 -4.67 17.53 9.44
CA MET A 1 -4.04 16.19 9.26
C MET A 1 -4.82 15.46 8.17
N ILE A 2 -4.51 15.69 6.89
CA ILE A 2 -5.31 15.25 5.71
C ILE A 2 -4.58 14.17 4.88
N PHE A 3 -3.49 13.60 5.42
CA PHE A 3 -2.72 12.54 4.76
C PHE A 3 -3.27 11.09 4.83
N PRO A 4 -4.30 10.69 5.61
CA PRO A 4 -4.54 9.26 5.87
C PRO A 4 -5.14 8.52 4.66
N LYS A 5 -5.92 9.18 3.80
CA LYS A 5 -6.55 8.51 2.66
C LYS A 5 -5.61 8.29 1.47
N LEU A 6 -4.66 9.21 1.23
CA LEU A 6 -3.78 9.13 0.05
C LEU A 6 -2.80 7.98 0.18
N THR A 7 -2.14 7.83 1.32
CA THR A 7 -1.06 6.83 1.51
C THR A 7 -1.61 5.41 1.68
N LEU A 8 -2.70 5.24 2.43
CA LEU A 8 -3.37 3.94 2.56
C LEU A 8 -3.93 3.46 1.21
N THR A 9 -4.51 4.36 0.40
CA THR A 9 -4.96 4.04 -0.95
C THR A 9 -3.79 3.73 -1.89
N LEU A 10 -2.66 4.44 -1.77
CA LEU A 10 -1.45 4.18 -2.56
C LEU A 10 -0.87 2.78 -2.31
N SER A 11 -0.70 2.41 -1.04
CA SER A 11 -0.14 1.11 -0.63
C SER A 11 -1.09 -0.04 -0.92
N ILE A 12 -2.39 0.15 -0.74
CA ILE A 12 -3.42 -0.84 -1.11
C ILE A 12 -3.42 -1.03 -2.62
N ILE A 13 -3.45 0.05 -3.40
CA ILE A 13 -3.54 -0.03 -4.85
C ILE A 13 -2.26 -0.64 -5.43
N SER A 14 -1.06 -0.30 -4.96
CA SER A 14 0.20 -0.84 -5.50
C SER A 14 0.39 -2.34 -5.32
N GLY A 15 -0.22 -2.96 -4.31
CA GLY A 15 -0.13 -4.42 -4.07
C GLY A 15 -1.30 -5.21 -4.66
N LEU A 16 -2.50 -4.63 -4.75
CA LEU A 16 -3.72 -5.42 -4.89
C LEU A 16 -4.42 -5.34 -6.24
N SER A 17 -3.85 -4.62 -7.21
CA SER A 17 -4.40 -4.64 -8.58
C SER A 17 -3.97 -5.91 -9.28
N GLY A 18 -4.68 -6.98 -8.98
CA GLY A 18 -4.41 -8.29 -9.52
C GLY A 18 -5.25 -9.37 -8.89
N VAL A 19 -5.82 -9.12 -7.71
CA VAL A 19 -6.71 -10.06 -7.04
C VAL A 19 -7.98 -10.24 -7.87
N LEU A 20 -8.10 -11.38 -8.54
CA LEU A 20 -9.38 -11.93 -8.94
C LEU A 20 -9.81 -12.88 -7.82
N THR A 21 -10.85 -12.54 -7.06
CA THR A 21 -11.59 -13.60 -6.36
C THR A 21 -12.29 -14.44 -7.41
N GLN A 22 -11.76 -15.62 -7.72
CA GLN A 22 -12.64 -16.66 -8.22
C GLN A 22 -13.32 -17.26 -7.00
N ASP A 23 -14.58 -16.90 -6.82
CA ASP A 23 -15.49 -17.75 -6.07
C ASP A 23 -15.63 -19.05 -6.89
N VAL A 24 -14.76 -20.03 -6.64
CA VAL A 24 -14.84 -21.37 -7.26
C VAL A 24 -15.97 -22.13 -6.56
N GLY A 25 -17.17 -21.58 -6.63
CA GLY A 25 -18.41 -22.15 -6.14
C GLY A 25 -19.37 -22.31 -7.31
N ARG A 26 -19.42 -23.50 -7.91
CA ARG A 26 -20.61 -23.89 -8.71
C ARG A 26 -21.84 -23.78 -7.79
N PRO A 27 -23.02 -23.36 -8.30
CA PRO A 27 -24.21 -23.29 -7.48
C PRO A 27 -24.51 -24.69 -6.91
N LYS A 28 -24.40 -24.80 -5.58
CA LYS A 28 -24.53 -26.01 -4.74
C LYS A 28 -23.31 -26.95 -4.71
N SER A 29 -22.22 -26.56 -4.06
CA SER A 29 -21.33 -27.53 -3.41
C SER A 29 -20.74 -26.97 -2.11
N VAL A 30 -20.83 -27.80 -1.07
CA VAL A 30 -20.30 -27.64 0.28
C VAL A 30 -18.78 -27.39 0.22
N ASN A 31 -18.32 -26.36 0.95
CA ASN A 31 -16.95 -25.78 1.02
C ASN A 31 -16.65 -24.65 0.03
N HIS A 32 -16.86 -23.40 0.48
CA HIS A 32 -16.33 -22.20 -0.17
C HIS A 32 -14.83 -22.11 0.11
N THR A 33 -13.99 -22.58 -0.81
CA THR A 33 -12.54 -22.34 -0.74
C THR A 33 -12.26 -20.97 -1.35
N LEU A 34 -12.05 -19.95 -0.52
CA LEU A 34 -11.69 -18.62 -1.00
C LEU A 34 -10.30 -18.67 -1.65
N GLN A 35 -10.20 -18.36 -2.94
CA GLN A 35 -8.94 -18.33 -3.67
C GLN A 35 -8.68 -16.94 -4.25
N PHE A 36 -7.46 -16.46 -4.02
CA PHE A 36 -6.95 -15.21 -4.57
C PHE A 36 -5.99 -15.54 -5.72
N ILE A 37 -6.26 -15.00 -6.89
CA ILE A 37 -5.38 -15.10 -8.06
C ILE A 37 -4.74 -13.72 -8.24
N CYS A 38 -3.42 -13.64 -8.34
CA CYS A 38 -2.67 -12.39 -8.55
C CYS A 38 -1.86 -12.45 -9.86
N GLN A 39 -1.51 -11.29 -10.44
CA GLN A 39 -0.90 -11.22 -11.79
C GLN A 39 0.49 -11.85 -11.87
N HIS A 40 1.23 -11.79 -10.77
CA HIS A 40 2.56 -12.35 -10.60
C HIS A 40 2.54 -13.69 -9.84
N GLY A 41 1.37 -14.33 -9.74
CA GLY A 41 1.21 -15.66 -9.18
C GLY A 41 1.04 -15.71 -7.64
N PRO A 42 1.11 -16.92 -7.04
CA PRO A 42 0.76 -17.12 -5.63
C PRO A 42 1.65 -16.38 -4.62
N GLU A 43 2.92 -16.17 -4.93
CA GLU A 43 3.84 -15.46 -4.04
C GLU A 43 3.49 -13.98 -3.88
N GLU A 44 2.94 -13.34 -4.92
CA GLU A 44 2.38 -11.99 -4.81
C GLU A 44 1.17 -11.97 -3.89
N CYS A 45 0.25 -12.94 -4.04
CA CYS A 45 -0.89 -13.04 -3.15
C CYS A 45 -0.47 -13.27 -1.69
N LYS A 46 0.57 -14.08 -1.46
CA LYS A 46 1.15 -14.29 -0.13
C LYS A 46 1.76 -13.01 0.43
N GLY A 47 2.56 -12.31 -0.38
CA GLY A 47 3.17 -11.03 -0.01
C GLY A 47 2.13 -9.95 0.33
N ASN A 48 1.04 -9.88 -0.45
CA ASN A 48 -0.09 -8.99 -0.18
C ASN A 48 -0.77 -9.30 1.14
N ARG A 49 -1.00 -10.59 1.45
CA ARG A 49 -1.57 -10.99 2.74
C ARG A 49 -0.67 -10.58 3.89
N GLN A 50 0.62 -10.86 3.74
CA GLN A 50 1.65 -10.54 4.73
C GLN A 50 1.70 -9.04 5.01
N GLN A 51 1.63 -8.21 3.96
CA GLN A 51 1.52 -6.76 4.11
C GLN A 51 0.30 -6.35 4.92
N LEU A 52 -0.86 -6.87 4.56
CA LEU A 52 -2.12 -6.57 5.23
C LEU A 52 -2.10 -7.00 6.70
N CYS A 53 -1.60 -8.19 7.00
CA CYS A 53 -1.50 -8.71 8.37
C CYS A 53 -0.60 -7.84 9.26
N VAL A 54 0.55 -7.39 8.76
CA VAL A 54 1.42 -6.50 9.53
C VAL A 54 0.79 -5.13 9.70
N MET A 55 0.22 -4.55 8.62
CA MET A 55 -0.42 -3.25 8.69
C MET A 55 -1.64 -3.21 9.63
N ASN A 56 -2.34 -4.34 9.80
CA ASN A 56 -3.50 -4.43 10.68
C ASN A 56 -3.16 -4.26 12.17
N GLN A 57 -1.89 -4.36 12.55
CA GLN A 57 -1.44 -4.18 13.93
C GLN A 57 -1.42 -2.70 14.39
N SER A 58 -1.55 -1.75 13.46
CA SER A 58 -1.46 -0.32 13.77
C SER A 58 -2.51 0.49 13.00
N TYR A 59 -3.10 1.48 13.66
CA TYR A 59 -3.93 2.50 13.00
C TYR A 59 -3.11 3.70 12.50
N ASP A 60 -1.81 3.74 12.78
CA ASP A 60 -0.93 4.81 12.32
C ASP A 60 -0.47 4.55 10.88
N HIS A 61 -1.02 5.33 9.95
CA HIS A 61 -0.67 5.24 8.53
C HIS A 61 0.79 5.54 8.23
N VAL A 62 1.49 6.33 9.04
CA VAL A 62 2.94 6.56 8.87
C VAL A 62 3.71 5.29 9.18
N VAL A 63 3.33 4.57 10.23
CA VAL A 63 3.91 3.27 10.58
C VAL A 63 3.64 2.23 9.48
N GLN A 64 2.39 2.12 9.02
CA GLN A 64 2.01 1.23 7.92
C GLN A 64 2.81 1.51 6.64
N THR A 65 2.94 2.79 6.27
CA THR A 65 3.68 3.20 5.07
C THR A 65 5.16 2.88 5.18
N LYS A 66 5.78 3.16 6.34
CA LYS A 66 7.19 2.84 6.58
C LYS A 66 7.43 1.34 6.50
N PHE A 67 6.50 0.52 6.99
CA PHE A 67 6.60 -0.93 6.90
C PHE A 67 6.60 -1.39 5.44
N VAL A 68 5.62 -0.95 4.64
CA VAL A 68 5.52 -1.29 3.22
C VAL A 68 6.77 -0.86 2.45
N LEU A 69 7.26 0.37 2.67
CA LEU A 69 8.48 0.86 2.02
C LEU A 69 9.72 0.04 2.40
N CYS A 70 9.84 -0.32 3.68
CA CYS A 70 10.93 -1.17 4.14
C CYS A 70 10.87 -2.55 3.45
N GLN A 71 9.71 -3.21 3.47
CA GLN A 71 9.53 -4.54 2.91
C GLN A 71 9.75 -4.57 1.39
N MET A 72 9.29 -3.55 0.67
CA MET A 72 9.53 -3.41 -0.78
C MET A 72 11.01 -3.19 -1.13
N GLY A 73 11.81 -2.70 -0.17
CA GLY A 73 13.26 -2.54 -0.34
C GLY A 73 14.07 -3.80 -0.04
N GLN A 74 13.44 -4.84 0.53
CA GLN A 74 14.12 -6.08 0.89
C GLN A 74 14.36 -6.96 -0.34
N LYS A 75 15.48 -7.72 -0.33
CA LYS A 75 15.76 -8.72 -1.37
C LYS A 75 14.75 -9.87 -1.35
N ASN A 76 14.26 -10.20 -0.16
CA ASN A 76 13.23 -11.20 0.05
C ASN A 76 12.02 -10.54 0.70
N ILE A 77 10.94 -10.38 -0.06
CA ILE A 77 9.71 -9.72 0.40
C ILE A 77 9.01 -10.50 1.53
N THR A 78 9.34 -11.78 1.72
CA THR A 78 8.79 -12.60 2.82
C THR A 78 9.50 -12.35 4.15
N ASP A 79 10.67 -11.69 4.14
CA ASP A 79 11.36 -11.29 5.37
C ASP A 79 10.79 -9.96 5.88
N ILE A 80 10.11 -10.02 7.03
CA ILE A 80 9.50 -8.86 7.68
C ILE A 80 10.10 -8.55 9.05
N GLU A 81 11.03 -9.36 9.54
CA GLU A 81 11.51 -9.24 10.92
C GLU A 81 12.21 -7.90 11.15
N GLU A 82 13.11 -7.52 10.24
CA GLU A 82 13.81 -6.23 10.31
C GLU A 82 12.82 -5.05 10.27
N CYS A 83 11.90 -5.08 9.31
CA CYS A 83 10.93 -4.01 9.08
C CYS A 83 9.95 -3.87 10.25
N THR A 84 9.41 -4.98 10.76
CA THR A 84 8.49 -4.97 11.91
C THR A 84 9.18 -4.50 13.18
N LYS A 85 10.37 -5.04 13.48
CA LYS A 85 11.15 -4.69 14.67
C LYS A 85 11.50 -3.20 14.72
N SER A 86 11.92 -2.62 13.60
CA SER A 86 12.26 -1.18 13.53
C SER A 86 11.07 -0.25 13.79
N LEU A 87 9.84 -0.76 13.67
CA LEU A 87 8.59 -0.03 13.81
C LEU A 87 7.80 -0.41 15.05
N GLY A 88 8.32 -1.33 15.88
CA GLY A 88 7.61 -1.83 17.06
C GLY A 88 6.37 -2.68 16.72
N LEU A 89 6.36 -3.30 15.54
CA LEU A 89 5.34 -4.25 15.12
C LEU A 89 5.81 -5.68 15.39
N SER A 90 4.87 -6.62 15.48
CA SER A 90 5.15 -8.05 15.57
C SER A 90 5.42 -8.63 14.17
N SER A 91 6.46 -9.47 14.07
CA SER A 91 6.67 -10.36 12.92
C SER A 91 5.85 -11.65 13.02
N ASP A 92 5.33 -11.98 14.20
CA ASP A 92 4.41 -13.11 14.39
C ASP A 92 3.01 -12.70 13.89
N ILE A 93 2.69 -13.21 12.70
CA ILE A 93 1.42 -12.98 11.99
C ILE A 93 0.79 -14.30 11.53
N ASP A 94 1.21 -15.44 12.10
CA ASP A 94 0.81 -16.76 11.61
C ASP A 94 -0.70 -16.98 11.72
N GLU A 95 -1.33 -16.47 12.78
CA GLU A 95 -2.79 -16.51 12.95
C GLU A 95 -3.48 -15.74 11.82
N CYS A 96 -3.02 -14.53 11.48
CA CYS A 96 -3.58 -13.74 10.39
C CYS A 96 -3.33 -14.38 9.02
N MET A 97 -2.12 -14.92 8.79
CA MET A 97 -1.73 -15.51 7.51
C MET A 97 -2.51 -16.79 7.18
N ASN A 98 -2.73 -17.63 8.19
CA ASN A 98 -3.37 -18.93 8.05
C ASN A 98 -4.87 -18.91 8.37
N GLY A 99 -5.35 -17.86 9.03
CA GLY A 99 -6.74 -17.69 9.44
C GLY A 99 -7.59 -16.86 8.48
N ASP A 100 -8.85 -16.68 8.87
CA ASP A 100 -9.83 -15.91 8.10
C ASP A 100 -9.57 -14.40 8.12
N GLU A 101 -8.79 -13.90 9.06
CA GLU A 101 -8.43 -12.48 9.14
C GLU A 101 -7.68 -12.02 7.88
N GLY A 102 -6.63 -12.75 7.47
CA GLY A 102 -5.89 -12.42 6.24
C GLY A 102 -6.76 -12.50 4.99
N ASN A 103 -7.71 -13.45 4.94
CA ASN A 103 -8.70 -13.54 3.87
C ASN A 103 -9.61 -12.30 3.85
N HIS A 104 -10.12 -11.89 5.01
CA HIS A 104 -10.99 -10.73 5.14
C HIS A 104 -10.29 -9.44 4.73
N LEU A 105 -9.04 -9.26 5.17
CA LEU A 105 -8.23 -8.11 4.82
C LEU A 105 -7.99 -8.03 3.31
N GLN A 106 -7.69 -9.16 2.65
CA GLN A 106 -7.51 -9.19 1.18
C GLN A 106 -8.80 -8.84 0.44
N LEU A 107 -9.95 -9.37 0.86
CA LEU A 107 -11.26 -9.03 0.29
C LEU A 107 -11.61 -7.55 0.46
N GLN A 108 -11.33 -6.98 1.64
CA GLN A 108 -11.57 -5.55 1.88
C GLN A 108 -10.71 -4.71 0.95
N ALA A 109 -9.45 -5.09 0.77
CA ALA A 109 -8.50 -4.32 0.00
C ALA A 109 -8.75 -4.45 -1.52
N GLU A 110 -9.19 -5.61 -2.00
CA GLU A 110 -9.76 -5.79 -3.34
C GLU A 110 -11.00 -4.91 -3.56
N ARG A 111 -11.95 -4.90 -2.61
CA ARG A 111 -13.16 -4.06 -2.70
C ARG A 111 -12.81 -2.59 -2.86
N VAL A 112 -11.84 -2.08 -2.09
CA VAL A 112 -11.38 -0.69 -2.21
C VAL A 112 -10.75 -0.45 -3.58
N THR A 113 -9.91 -1.36 -4.06
CA THR A 113 -9.22 -1.24 -5.35
C THR A 113 -10.20 -1.30 -6.53
N PHE A 114 -11.21 -2.15 -6.45
CA PHE A 114 -12.24 -2.33 -7.48
C PHE A 114 -13.04 -1.06 -7.76
N VAL A 115 -13.23 -0.18 -6.76
CA VAL A 115 -13.90 1.12 -6.93
C VAL A 115 -13.17 1.99 -7.96
N TYR A 116 -11.84 1.92 -8.00
CA TYR A 116 -11.01 2.79 -8.85
C TYR A 116 -10.66 2.17 -10.20
N ARG A 117 -10.88 0.86 -10.40
CA ARG A 117 -10.61 0.12 -11.65
C ARG A 117 -9.26 0.50 -12.31
N PRO A 118 -8.15 0.39 -11.55
CA PRO A 118 -6.84 0.79 -12.05
C PRO A 118 -6.48 0.03 -13.32
N GLN A 119 -5.96 0.74 -14.32
CA GLN A 119 -5.50 0.14 -15.58
C GLN A 119 -4.05 -0.31 -15.49
N PHE A 120 -3.29 0.21 -14.53
CA PHE A 120 -1.89 -0.09 -14.32
C PHE A 120 -1.47 0.22 -12.88
N LEU A 121 -0.31 -0.29 -12.48
CA LEU A 121 0.30 -0.04 -11.17
C LEU A 121 1.61 0.75 -11.28
N PRO A 122 1.93 1.60 -10.28
CA PRO A 122 1.05 2.03 -9.19
C PRO A 122 -0.03 3.02 -9.68
N THR A 123 -1.21 3.00 -9.07
CA THR A 123 -2.28 4.00 -9.31
C THR A 123 -2.46 4.90 -8.07
N ILE A 124 -2.53 6.21 -8.29
CA ILE A 124 -2.45 7.28 -7.29
C ILE A 124 -3.75 8.07 -7.32
N ILE A 125 -4.43 8.12 -6.17
CA ILE A 125 -5.77 8.70 -6.05
C ILE A 125 -5.76 9.87 -5.08
N TYR A 126 -6.03 11.07 -5.59
CA TYR A 126 -6.14 12.27 -4.78
C TYR A 126 -7.61 12.55 -4.43
N ASP A 127 -7.94 12.64 -3.14
CA ASP A 127 -9.31 12.85 -2.64
C ASP A 127 -10.37 11.88 -3.18
N GLY A 128 -9.97 10.63 -3.39
CA GLY A 128 -10.89 9.62 -3.93
C GLY A 128 -11.23 9.82 -5.42
N VAL A 129 -10.48 10.67 -6.13
CA VAL A 129 -10.65 10.88 -7.58
C VAL A 129 -9.37 10.50 -8.31
N PHE A 130 -9.50 9.58 -9.27
CA PHE A 130 -8.42 9.31 -10.22
C PHE A 130 -8.30 10.46 -11.21
N ASN A 131 -7.09 11.02 -11.34
CA ASN A 131 -6.79 12.04 -12.34
C ASN A 131 -5.54 11.63 -13.14
N PRO A 132 -5.64 11.43 -14.46
CA PRO A 132 -4.53 10.93 -15.26
C PRO A 132 -3.35 11.92 -15.35
N ILE A 133 -3.60 13.22 -15.25
CA ILE A 133 -2.54 14.24 -15.24
C ILE A 133 -1.78 14.16 -13.92
N LEU A 134 -2.49 14.15 -12.79
CA LEU A 134 -1.87 14.00 -11.46
C LEU A 134 -1.13 12.67 -11.35
N GLN A 135 -1.70 11.58 -11.86
CA GLN A 135 -1.03 10.27 -11.95
C GLN A 135 0.31 10.37 -12.69
N ASN A 136 0.31 10.91 -13.91
CA ASN A 136 1.53 11.02 -14.72
C ASN A 136 2.58 11.94 -14.08
N ASN A 137 2.15 13.02 -13.43
CA ASN A 137 3.06 13.90 -12.72
C ASN A 137 3.63 13.22 -11.48
N SER A 138 2.80 12.47 -10.74
CA SER A 138 3.20 11.77 -9.52
C SER A 138 4.25 10.69 -9.76
N LEU A 139 4.20 10.03 -10.93
CA LEU A 139 5.22 9.06 -11.34
C LEU A 139 6.60 9.70 -11.61
N LYS A 140 6.64 11.02 -11.88
CA LYS A 140 7.87 11.78 -12.14
C LYS A 140 8.36 12.53 -10.91
N ASP A 141 7.44 13.19 -10.23
CA ASP A 141 7.67 14.00 -9.04
C ASP A 141 6.44 13.93 -8.12
N PHE A 142 6.44 12.89 -7.27
CA PHE A 142 5.37 12.67 -6.31
C PHE A 142 5.27 13.82 -5.30
N LEU A 143 6.41 14.31 -4.77
CA LEU A 143 6.43 15.37 -3.77
C LEU A 143 5.89 16.68 -4.35
N GLY A 144 6.36 17.08 -5.53
CA GLY A 144 5.86 18.27 -6.22
C GLY A 144 4.37 18.18 -6.54
N THR A 145 3.89 16.99 -6.96
CA THR A 145 2.46 16.78 -7.25
C THR A 145 1.60 16.86 -5.99
N VAL A 146 2.03 16.25 -4.87
CA VAL A 146 1.35 16.37 -3.57
C VAL A 146 1.32 17.83 -3.12
N CYS A 147 2.44 18.54 -3.21
CA CYS A 147 2.55 19.95 -2.86
C CYS A 147 1.60 20.83 -3.67
N TYR A 148 1.55 20.62 -4.99
CA TYR A 148 0.60 21.29 -5.88
C TYR A 148 -0.85 21.07 -5.44
N VAL A 149 -1.22 19.81 -5.19
CA VAL A 149 -2.58 19.45 -4.75
C VAL A 149 -2.95 20.12 -3.42
N PHE A 150 -2.04 20.15 -2.45
CA PHE A 150 -2.28 20.77 -1.15
C PHE A 150 -2.36 22.30 -1.22
N GLN A 151 -1.53 22.92 -2.04
CA GLN A 151 -1.59 24.37 -2.29
C GLN A 151 -2.90 24.77 -2.96
N LEU A 152 -3.38 24.00 -3.94
CA LEU A 152 -4.67 24.23 -4.60
C LEU A 152 -5.86 24.18 -3.64
N ARG A 153 -5.80 23.30 -2.63
CA ARG A 153 -6.86 23.17 -1.61
C ARG A 153 -6.81 24.25 -0.53
N GLY A 154 -5.70 24.99 -0.45
CA GLY A 154 -5.43 25.90 0.66
C GLY A 154 -4.94 25.23 1.94
N ASP A 155 -4.58 23.94 1.88
CA ASP A 155 -4.07 23.17 3.03
C ASP A 155 -2.60 23.51 3.35
N LEU A 156 -1.88 24.11 2.41
CA LEU A 156 -0.50 24.56 2.58
C LEU A 156 -0.31 26.00 2.08
N ILE A 157 0.45 26.77 2.85
CA ILE A 157 0.94 28.08 2.44
C ILE A 157 2.01 27.88 1.33
N PRO A 158 2.07 28.71 0.28
CA PRO A 158 3.02 28.56 -0.84
C PRO A 158 4.52 28.51 -0.45
N LEU A 159 4.87 28.98 0.76
CA LEU A 159 6.24 28.97 1.31
C LEU A 159 6.50 27.83 2.29
N SER A 160 5.68 26.77 2.29
CA SER A 160 5.90 25.64 3.18
C SER A 160 7.29 25.04 2.94
N ARG A 161 8.10 24.92 4.02
CA ARG A 161 9.45 24.34 3.94
C ARG A 161 9.44 22.93 3.35
N VAL A 162 8.36 22.19 3.56
CA VAL A 162 8.16 20.83 3.04
C VAL A 162 8.18 20.79 1.51
N CYS A 163 7.62 21.80 0.84
CA CYS A 163 7.51 21.84 -0.63
C CYS A 163 8.66 22.58 -1.33
N ASN A 164 9.49 23.30 -0.56
CA ASN A 164 10.62 24.10 -1.06
C ASN A 164 11.98 23.62 -0.54
N GLN A 165 12.04 22.47 0.12
CA GLN A 165 13.32 21.86 0.47
C GLN A 165 13.83 21.05 -0.72
N PRO A 166 15.07 21.26 -1.20
CA PRO A 166 15.74 20.20 -1.96
C PRO A 166 15.72 18.95 -1.09
N ILE A 167 15.61 17.76 -1.69
CA ILE A 167 15.66 16.48 -0.97
C ILE A 167 17.03 16.37 -0.29
N VAL A 168 17.19 17.01 0.87
CA VAL A 168 18.35 16.86 1.72
C VAL A 168 18.10 15.56 2.44
N CYS A 169 18.74 14.51 1.95
CA CYS A 169 18.79 13.21 2.58
C CYS A 169 19.44 13.39 3.97
N LEU A 170 18.61 13.68 4.98
CA LEU A 170 19.02 13.83 6.38
C LEU A 170 19.49 12.50 7.01
N THR A 171 19.48 11.41 6.23
CA THR A 171 20.11 10.13 6.55
C THR A 171 21.00 9.62 5.42
N CYS A 172 21.67 10.50 4.67
CA CYS A 172 22.79 10.09 3.81
C CYS A 172 24.03 9.73 4.65
N SER A 173 23.88 8.74 5.54
CA SER A 173 24.98 8.11 6.26
C SER A 173 24.96 6.59 6.14
N ILE A 174 24.06 5.99 5.36
CA ILE A 174 24.07 4.56 5.09
C ILE A 174 23.61 4.30 3.65
N LEU A 175 24.47 4.60 2.67
CA LEU A 175 24.58 3.82 1.43
C LEU A 175 25.84 4.27 0.66
N THR A 176 27.00 3.83 1.14
CA THR A 176 28.06 3.38 0.25
C THR A 176 28.03 1.85 0.31
N ILE A 177 27.49 1.24 -0.74
CA ILE A 177 27.93 0.04 -1.46
C ILE A 177 27.21 0.07 -2.80
#